data_AF-A0A8M8UYW9-F1
#
_entry.id   AF-A0A8M8UYW9-F1
#
_cell.length_a   1.000
_cell.length_b   1.000
_cell.length_c   1.000
_cell.angle_alpha   90.00
_cell.angle_beta   90.00
_cell.angle_gamma   90.00
#
_symmetry.space_group_name_H-M   'P 1'
#
loop_
_entity.id
_entity.type
_entity.pdbx_description
1 polymer ?
#
loop_
_entity_poly.entity_id
_entity_poly.type
_entity_poly.pdbx_seq_one_letter_code
_entity_poly.pdbx_strand_id
1 'polypeptide(L)'
;MKLQEGDDANCLEDAALLVTTLNICGGRIGDAKEILSDQHYITLSNLINNISSQLSQYKSRKTSAQELCIDAENGSIKYMEIEKEMQKLVQLVYEEPTGINKGIKQTFLLVAKALYYDAYFPAQTVDSHMSKVLFVPVP
;
A
#
# COMPACT_ATOMS: atom_id res chain seq x y z
N MET A 1 17.34 0.89 9.61
CA MET A 1 16.50 1.78 10.43
C MET A 1 17.11 3.16 10.39
N LYS A 2 16.48 4.09 9.69
CA LYS A 2 16.71 5.53 9.86
C LYS A 2 15.33 6.15 9.93
N LEU A 3 14.87 6.36 11.17
CA LEU A 3 13.85 7.36 11.45
C LEU A 3 14.62 8.67 11.58
N GLN A 4 14.27 9.66 10.77
CA GLN A 4 14.65 11.03 11.00
C GLN A 4 13.38 11.86 11.16
N GLU A 5 13.41 12.72 12.16
CA GLU A 5 12.27 13.36 12.84
C GLU A 5 11.41 14.26 11.94
N GLY A 6 10.12 14.31 12.29
CA GLY A 6 9.38 15.57 12.32
C GLY A 6 8.69 15.99 11.03
N ASP A 7 7.70 15.23 10.58
CA ASP A 7 6.49 15.81 9.97
C ASP A 7 5.37 14.77 10.00
N ASP A 8 4.22 15.14 10.58
CA ASP A 8 3.01 14.31 10.73
C ASP A 8 2.34 13.92 9.39
N ALA A 9 3.04 14.12 8.26
CA ALA A 9 2.59 13.82 6.91
C ALA A 9 3.18 12.50 6.33
N ASN A 10 4.07 11.81 7.06
CA ASN A 10 4.89 10.74 6.51
C ASN A 10 4.47 9.30 6.87
N CYS A 11 3.26 9.10 7.39
CA CYS A 11 2.75 7.77 7.73
C CYS A 11 2.78 6.77 6.54
N LEU A 12 2.79 7.25 5.29
CA LEU A 12 2.85 6.43 4.08
C LEU A 12 4.27 6.07 3.59
N GLU A 13 5.36 6.71 4.06
CA GLU A 13 6.71 6.41 3.53
C GLU A 13 7.26 5.05 3.95
N ASP A 14 6.62 4.39 4.92
CA ASP A 14 7.06 3.12 5.49
C ASP A 14 6.02 2.00 5.30
N ALA A 15 5.36 1.93 4.13
CA ALA A 15 4.41 0.86 3.81
C ALA A 15 5.02 -0.55 3.96
N ALA A 16 6.29 -0.72 3.59
CA ALA A 16 7.03 -1.96 3.80
C ALA A 16 7.25 -2.27 5.29
N LEU A 17 7.39 -1.25 6.16
CA LEU A 17 7.50 -1.45 7.62
C LEU A 17 6.18 -1.97 8.19
N LEU A 18 5.04 -1.42 7.74
CA LEU A 18 3.71 -1.89 8.13
C LEU A 18 3.51 -3.36 7.72
N VAL A 19 3.86 -3.71 6.48
CA VAL A 19 3.83 -5.11 6.01
C VAL A 19 4.73 -6.00 6.86
N THR A 20 5.96 -5.56 7.13
CA THR A 20 6.91 -6.30 7.96
C THR A 20 6.33 -6.56 9.35
N THR A 21 5.76 -5.53 9.97
CA THR A 21 5.13 -5.60 11.29
C THR A 21 3.95 -6.57 11.29
N LEU A 22 3.05 -6.48 10.33
CA LEU A 22 1.91 -7.40 10.19
C LEU A 22 2.34 -8.85 9.99
N ASN A 23 3.44 -9.08 9.27
CA ASN A 23 3.99 -10.42 9.09
C ASN A 23 4.68 -10.97 10.34
N ILE A 24 5.35 -10.13 11.13
CA ILE A 24 5.91 -10.51 12.43
C ILE A 24 4.78 -10.83 13.42
N CYS A 25 3.81 -9.94 13.57
CA CYS A 25 2.65 -10.14 14.46
C CYS A 25 1.80 -11.35 14.05
N GLY A 26 1.74 -11.64 12.74
CA GLY A 26 1.09 -12.84 12.20
C GLY A 26 1.90 -14.13 12.32
N GLY A 27 3.08 -14.10 12.95
CA GLY A 27 3.95 -15.28 13.12
C GLY A 27 4.58 -15.80 11.82
N ARG A 28 4.54 -15.03 10.72
CA ARG A 28 5.05 -15.43 9.40
C ARG A 28 6.54 -15.13 9.24
N ILE A 29 7.02 -14.11 9.95
CA ILE A 29 8.43 -13.77 10.10
C ILE A 29 8.77 -13.99 11.57
N GLY A 30 9.30 -15.17 11.87
CA GLY A 30 9.84 -15.49 13.20
C GLY A 30 11.27 -14.98 13.34
N ASP A 31 12.15 -15.78 13.94
CA ASP A 31 13.57 -15.42 14.13
C ASP A 31 14.40 -15.42 12.83
N ALA A 32 13.82 -15.93 11.73
CA ALA A 32 14.42 -15.99 10.41
C ALA A 32 14.48 -14.60 9.73
N LYS A 33 15.33 -13.71 10.26
CA LYS A 33 15.66 -12.41 9.64
C LYS A 33 16.18 -12.55 8.21
N GLU A 34 16.66 -13.73 7.83
CA GLU A 34 17.06 -14.09 6.46
C GLU A 34 15.97 -13.81 5.43
N ILE A 35 14.68 -13.95 5.80
CA ILE A 35 13.55 -13.61 4.92
C ILE A 35 13.58 -12.14 4.51
N LEU A 36 14.02 -11.23 5.39
CA LEU A 36 14.10 -9.79 5.09
C LEU A 36 15.21 -9.47 4.09
N SER A 37 16.19 -10.37 3.95
CA SER A 37 17.27 -10.27 2.96
C SER A 37 16.95 -11.03 1.66
N ASP A 38 15.83 -11.74 1.58
CA ASP A 38 15.41 -12.45 0.37
C ASP A 38 15.10 -11.44 -0.76
N GLN A 39 15.55 -11.75 -1.97
CA GLN A 39 15.40 -10.85 -3.10
C GLN A 39 13.93 -10.59 -3.46
N HIS A 40 13.04 -11.57 -3.31
CA HIS A 40 11.60 -11.39 -3.55
C HIS A 40 10.98 -10.47 -2.50
N TYR A 41 11.41 -10.60 -1.24
CA TYR A 41 10.94 -9.71 -0.16
C TYR A 41 11.37 -8.26 -0.41
N ILE A 42 12.64 -8.06 -0.80
CA ILE A 42 13.18 -6.74 -1.15
C ILE A 42 12.43 -6.14 -2.35
N THR A 43 12.20 -6.94 -3.40
CA THR A 43 11.47 -6.48 -4.59
C THR A 43 10.03 -6.06 -4.25
N LEU A 44 9.31 -6.82 -3.44
CA LEU A 44 7.97 -6.46 -2.98
C LEU A 44 7.97 -5.23 -2.06
N SER A 45 8.99 -5.09 -1.21
CA SER A 45 9.17 -3.93 -0.32
C SER A 45 9.37 -2.64 -1.12
N ASN A 46 10.22 -2.68 -2.15
CA ASN A 46 10.40 -1.53 -3.04
C ASN A 46 9.11 -1.19 -3.79
N LEU A 47 8.40 -2.21 -4.28
CA LEU A 47 7.16 -2.02 -5.02
C LEU A 47 6.06 -1.39 -4.17
N ILE A 48 5.85 -1.86 -2.94
CA ILE A 48 4.81 -1.28 -2.07
C ILE A 48 5.16 0.13 -1.61
N ASN A 49 6.44 0.44 -1.37
CA ASN A 49 6.86 1.80 -1.03
C ASN A 49 6.67 2.76 -2.21
N ASN A 50 6.95 2.32 -3.44
CA ASN A 50 6.68 3.11 -4.65
C ASN A 50 5.18 3.41 -4.81
N ILE A 51 4.34 2.37 -4.70
CA ILE A 51 2.88 2.49 -4.77
C ILE A 51 2.41 3.48 -3.70
N SER A 52 2.88 3.33 -2.46
CA SER A 52 2.55 4.21 -1.35
C SER A 52 2.93 5.66 -1.65
N SER A 53 4.17 5.93 -2.04
CA SER A 53 4.62 7.29 -2.39
C SER A 53 3.78 7.93 -3.50
N GLN A 54 3.45 7.17 -4.55
CA GLN A 54 2.62 7.67 -5.65
C GLN A 54 1.17 7.94 -5.21
N LEU A 55 0.60 7.09 -4.37
CA LEU A 55 -0.74 7.28 -3.81
C LEU A 55 -0.79 8.50 -2.88
N SER A 56 0.23 8.74 -2.04
CA SER A 56 0.37 9.96 -1.24
C SER A 56 0.41 11.22 -2.10
N GLN A 57 1.19 11.19 -3.18
CA GLN A 57 1.28 12.31 -4.12
C GLN A 57 -0.05 12.54 -4.86
N TYR A 58 -0.75 11.46 -5.21
CA TYR A 58 -2.06 11.53 -5.84
C TYR A 58 -3.10 12.16 -4.87
N LYS A 59 -3.17 11.67 -3.63
CA LYS A 59 -4.11 12.14 -2.61
C LYS A 59 -3.90 13.61 -2.24
N SER A 60 -2.64 14.04 -2.07
CA SER A 60 -2.30 15.43 -1.76
C SER A 60 -2.71 16.39 -2.89
N ARG A 61 -2.41 16.06 -4.15
CA ARG A 61 -2.83 16.85 -5.33
C ARG A 61 -4.35 16.95 -5.47
N LYS A 62 -5.04 15.83 -5.23
CA LYS A 62 -6.52 15.77 -5.27
C LYS A 62 -7.18 16.66 -4.22
N THR A 63 -6.50 16.91 -3.10
CA THR A 63 -7.03 17.74 -1.99
C THR A 63 -6.72 19.23 -2.18
N SER A 64 -5.61 19.58 -2.84
CA SER A 64 -5.21 20.98 -3.10
C SER A 64 -5.90 21.61 -4.32
N ALA A 65 -6.35 20.81 -5.28
CA ALA A 65 -7.08 21.29 -6.44
C ALA A 65 -8.59 21.26 -6.13
N GLN A 66 -9.16 22.42 -5.83
CA GLN A 66 -10.61 22.57 -5.79
C GLN A 66 -11.21 22.25 -7.16
N GLU A 67 -11.84 21.08 -7.29
CA GLU A 67 -12.79 20.69 -8.33
C GLU A 67 -12.49 21.17 -9.77
N LEU A 68 -11.24 21.21 -10.22
CA LEU A 68 -10.96 21.66 -11.58
C LEU A 68 -9.87 20.80 -12.21
N CYS A 69 -10.35 20.04 -13.20
CA CYS A 69 -9.59 19.43 -14.27
C CYS A 69 -8.54 18.41 -13.80
N ILE A 70 -8.88 17.14 -13.99
CA ILE A 70 -7.89 16.18 -14.44
C ILE A 70 -7.10 16.89 -15.54
N ASP A 71 -5.84 17.24 -15.28
CA ASP A 71 -4.86 17.41 -16.36
C ASP A 71 -4.88 16.06 -17.07
N ALA A 72 -5.69 15.96 -18.13
CA ALA A 72 -6.04 14.71 -18.79
C ALA A 72 -4.81 13.97 -19.31
N GLU A 73 -3.68 14.67 -19.45
CA GLU A 73 -2.38 14.08 -19.75
C GLU A 73 -1.64 13.65 -18.48
N ASN A 74 -1.29 14.56 -17.55
CA ASN A 74 -0.38 14.21 -16.44
C ASN A 74 -1.05 13.44 -15.27
N GLY A 75 -2.32 13.73 -14.96
CA GLY A 75 -3.07 13.02 -13.93
C GLY A 75 -3.42 11.59 -14.35
N SER A 76 -3.74 11.42 -15.64
CA SER A 76 -3.98 10.12 -16.27
C SER A 76 -2.70 9.28 -16.31
N ILE A 77 -1.56 9.86 -16.70
CA ILE A 77 -0.26 9.15 -16.75
C ILE A 77 0.14 8.62 -15.37
N LYS A 78 0.09 9.46 -14.32
CA LYS A 78 0.44 9.01 -12.96
C LYS A 78 -0.51 7.94 -12.43
N TYR A 79 -1.80 8.06 -12.71
CA TYR A 79 -2.76 7.02 -12.34
C TYR A 79 -2.46 5.69 -13.08
N MET A 80 -2.12 5.75 -14.36
CA MET A 80 -1.69 4.56 -15.12
C MET A 80 -0.40 3.94 -14.59
N GLU A 81 0.53 4.72 -14.04
CA GLU A 81 1.75 4.21 -13.39
C GLU A 81 1.41 3.43 -12.12
N ILE A 82 0.53 3.98 -11.26
CA ILE A 82 0.03 3.30 -10.07
C ILE A 82 -0.65 1.98 -10.44
N GLU A 83 -1.52 1.98 -11.46
CA GLU A 83 -2.19 0.77 -11.95
C GLU A 83 -1.20 -0.30 -12.43
N LYS A 84 -0.15 0.10 -13.16
CA LYS A 84 0.90 -0.83 -13.62
C LYS A 84 1.66 -1.45 -12.45
N GLU A 85 2.01 -0.66 -11.44
CA GLU A 85 2.68 -1.18 -10.25
C GLU A 85 1.77 -2.09 -9.43
N MET A 86 0.48 -1.76 -9.31
CA MET A 86 -0.52 -2.62 -8.69
C MET A 86 -0.69 -3.95 -9.43
N GLN A 87 -0.73 -3.93 -10.76
CA GLN A 87 -0.77 -5.15 -11.58
C GLN A 87 0.49 -6.00 -11.38
N LYS A 88 1.67 -5.38 -11.38
CA LYS A 88 2.94 -6.05 -11.09
C LYS A 88 2.94 -6.69 -9.70
N LEU A 89 2.39 -5.99 -8.69
CA LEU A 89 2.29 -6.50 -7.33
C LEU A 89 1.40 -7.74 -7.30
N VAL A 90 0.22 -7.69 -7.92
CA VAL A 90 -0.69 -8.83 -8.01
C VAL A 90 0.02 -10.01 -8.68
N GLN A 91 0.72 -9.78 -9.79
CA GLN A 91 1.45 -10.84 -10.49
C GLN A 91 2.47 -11.53 -9.57
N LEU A 92 3.37 -10.78 -8.93
CA LEU A 92 4.39 -11.33 -8.03
C LEU A 92 3.81 -12.10 -6.83
N VAL A 93 2.62 -11.68 -6.37
CA VAL A 93 1.91 -12.32 -5.24
C VAL A 93 1.29 -13.66 -5.61
N TYR A 94 0.85 -13.83 -6.86
CA TYR A 94 0.22 -15.05 -7.37
C TYR A 94 1.16 -15.96 -8.17
N GLU A 95 2.34 -15.49 -8.55
CA GLU A 95 3.42 -16.34 -9.07
C GLU A 95 3.76 -17.44 -8.05
N GLU A 96 4.02 -18.65 -8.58
CA GLU A 96 4.37 -19.85 -7.82
C GLU A 96 5.41 -19.54 -6.73
N PRO A 97 5.33 -20.20 -5.56
CA PRO A 97 6.10 -19.82 -4.39
C PRO A 97 7.58 -20.13 -4.56
N THR A 98 8.31 -19.19 -5.16
CA THR A 98 9.77 -19.12 -5.12
C THR A 98 10.18 -18.07 -4.08
N GLY A 99 11.13 -18.41 -3.21
CA GLY A 99 11.72 -17.49 -2.22
C GLY A 99 10.95 -17.36 -0.91
N ILE A 100 9.72 -16.84 -0.93
CA ILE A 100 8.99 -16.45 0.30
C ILE A 100 7.58 -17.03 0.42
N ASN A 101 7.13 -17.18 1.67
CA ASN A 101 5.82 -17.74 2.02
C ASN A 101 4.66 -16.95 1.36
N LYS A 102 3.68 -17.67 0.81
CA LYS A 102 2.49 -17.07 0.16
C LYS A 102 1.73 -16.11 1.07
N GLY A 103 1.62 -16.41 2.36
CA GLY A 103 1.00 -15.53 3.36
C GLY A 103 1.72 -14.19 3.50
N ILE A 104 3.06 -14.16 3.40
CA ILE A 104 3.85 -12.92 3.39
C ILE A 104 3.51 -12.09 2.16
N LYS A 105 3.51 -12.72 0.97
CA LYS A 105 3.12 -12.08 -0.29
C LYS A 105 1.70 -11.49 -0.21
N GLN A 106 0.76 -12.23 0.36
CA GLN A 106 -0.63 -11.77 0.54
C GLN A 106 -0.74 -10.55 1.46
N THR A 107 0.11 -10.44 2.49
CA THR A 107 0.15 -9.22 3.34
C THR A 107 0.55 -7.98 2.54
N PHE A 108 1.50 -8.09 1.60
CA PHE A 108 1.84 -6.95 0.72
C PHE A 108 0.63 -6.50 -0.09
N LEU A 109 -0.10 -7.43 -0.71
CA LEU A 109 -1.30 -7.11 -1.48
C LEU A 109 -2.42 -6.52 -0.62
N LEU A 110 -2.59 -7.03 0.61
CA LEU A 110 -3.58 -6.52 1.56
C LEU A 110 -3.31 -5.05 1.88
N VAL A 111 -2.07 -4.71 2.27
CA VAL A 111 -1.70 -3.34 2.61
C VAL A 111 -1.83 -2.42 1.39
N ALA A 112 -1.35 -2.85 0.22
CA ALA A 112 -1.46 -2.06 -1.00
C ALA A 112 -2.92 -1.75 -1.36
N LYS A 113 -3.84 -2.72 -1.23
CA LYS A 113 -5.28 -2.50 -1.46
C LYS A 113 -5.86 -1.49 -0.47
N ALA A 114 -5.47 -1.54 0.80
CA ALA A 114 -5.93 -0.61 1.81
C ALA A 114 -5.46 0.84 1.52
N LEU A 115 -4.18 1.00 1.18
CA LEU A 115 -3.61 2.29 0.78
C LEU A 115 -4.28 2.84 -0.48
N TYR A 116 -4.48 1.99 -1.47
CA TYR A 116 -5.14 2.36 -2.72
C TYR A 116 -6.57 2.85 -2.45
N TYR A 117 -7.32 2.10 -1.63
CA TYR A 117 -8.69 2.45 -1.27
C TYR A 117 -8.78 3.82 -0.58
N ASP A 118 -7.91 4.08 0.40
CA ASP A 118 -7.84 5.34 1.14
C ASP A 118 -7.46 6.54 0.23
N ALA A 119 -6.59 6.33 -0.75
CA ALA A 119 -6.22 7.38 -1.70
C ALA A 119 -7.30 7.63 -2.77
N TYR A 120 -8.03 6.59 -3.16
CA TYR A 120 -9.04 6.67 -4.21
C TYR A 120 -10.33 7.34 -3.71
N PHE A 121 -10.86 6.89 -2.57
CA PHE A 121 -12.14 7.37 -2.04
C PHE A 121 -11.97 8.65 -1.21
N PRO A 122 -12.92 9.60 -1.27
CA PRO A 122 -12.96 10.74 -0.35
C PRO A 122 -13.12 10.28 1.10
N ALA A 123 -12.58 11.04 2.06
CA ALA A 123 -12.65 10.73 3.49
C ALA A 123 -14.08 10.45 3.97
N GLN A 124 -15.06 11.26 3.54
CA GLN A 124 -16.48 11.08 3.86
C GLN A 124 -17.03 9.70 3.40
N THR A 125 -16.54 9.21 2.26
CA THR A 125 -16.93 7.88 1.76
C THR A 125 -16.27 6.78 2.58
N VAL A 126 -14.99 6.93 2.93
CA VAL A 126 -14.28 6.00 3.81
C VAL A 126 -14.98 5.91 5.18
N ASP A 127 -15.33 7.05 5.79
CA ASP A 127 -16.03 7.10 7.09
C ASP A 127 -17.39 6.39 7.04
N SER A 128 -18.16 6.64 5.98
CA SER A 128 -19.46 5.97 5.76
C SER A 128 -19.30 4.46 5.61
N HIS A 129 -18.29 4.01 4.86
CA HIS A 129 -17.99 2.59 4.71
C HIS A 129 -17.48 1.95 6.00
N MET A 130 -16.60 2.62 6.75
CA MET A 130 -16.14 2.16 8.06
C MET A 130 -17.31 2.02 9.03
N SER A 131 -18.22 2.99 9.06
CA SER A 131 -19.40 2.93 9.94
C SER A 131 -20.26 1.71 9.67
N LYS A 132 -20.51 1.42 8.38
CA LYS A 132 -21.26 0.22 7.97
C LYS A 132 -20.52 -1.07 8.33
N VAL A 133 -19.22 -1.17 8.08
CA VAL A 133 -18.45 -2.40 8.31
C VAL A 133 -18.24 -2.69 9.80
N LEU A 134 -18.04 -1.66 10.61
CA LEU A 134 -17.68 -1.82 12.03
C LEU A 134 -18.88 -1.80 12.98
N PHE A 135 -19.96 -1.10 12.65
CA PHE A 135 -21.07 -0.85 13.58
C PHE A 135 -22.43 -1.36 13.12
N VAL A 136 -22.57 -1.81 11.87
CA VAL A 136 -23.83 -2.39 11.38
C VAL A 136 -23.70 -3.92 11.32
N PRO A 137 -24.52 -4.68 12.06
CA PRO A 137 -24.51 -6.15 12.00
C PRO A 137 -24.82 -6.67 10.59
N VAL A 138 -24.19 -7.78 10.22
CA VAL A 138 -24.56 -8.53 9.02
C VAL A 138 -25.90 -9.23 9.29
N PRO A 139 -26.90 -9.13 8.39
CA PRO A 139 -28.19 -9.80 8.53
C PRO A 139 -28.09 -11.32 8.65
#